data_AF-A0A354UAE9-F1
#
_entry.id   AF-A0A354UAE9-F1
#
_cell.length_a   1.000
_cell.length_b   1.000
_cell.length_c   1.000
_cell.angle_alpha   90.00
_cell.angle_beta   90.00
_cell.angle_gamma   90.00
#
_symmetry.space_group_name_H-M   'P 1'
#
loop_
_entity.id
_entity.type
_entity.pdbx_description
1 polymer ?
#
loop_
_entity_poly.entity_id
_entity_poly.type
_entity_poly.pdbx_seq_one_letter_code
_entity_poly.pdbx_strand_id
1 'polypeptide(L)'
;MKIPVRNIPLLAVLSLTALVSLYLIYLVVVKHSQVAEVNTKIAEYKDVLEKANSRKPPAPLTENYKNITIDTAKVEMEAFLLQRKFGQFYRKPLLLLANAVGISDDALKESFTKYYEELPDLHKREITGSDELIADFLSGKDKNRLESEMIRYRDYINESALIKAFAEYYNGLPNEKRAIIPNEVIDRPLLMEFLSKYDAEKVKKGLADFRKAMESITAEKVTDDNIHKYVLVALGLPRTMEQTQFVGQQNNFVSELNRRSSVPGAESEEDVKKQMAAVEIAPPQKDIPLYIFQWSLREEIFRRLREAGGVKKDEEWPLKLISITEKTPALQGVKQGNFQYYDYELVLEAASVKEEAKDGSETKVASAMNTIRKLINTFQSAYEDDIVYVVRDMAMERVDEANVEDLIDAQTKNPLILLIEQFQILGYELKESDAYILAATYGRPMIGGENRIKVTMTVRMIFHTGNQLQRIEQKN
;
A
#
# COMPACT_ATOMS: atom_id res chain seq x y z
N MET A 1 -80.71 39.80 -40.20
CA MET A 1 -80.25 38.64 -41.00
C MET A 1 -80.52 37.39 -40.15
N LYS A 2 -81.50 36.54 -40.54
CA LYS A 2 -81.92 35.37 -39.76
C LYS A 2 -80.92 34.23 -39.98
N ILE A 3 -80.15 33.86 -38.97
CA ILE A 3 -79.21 32.73 -39.04
C ILE A 3 -80.05 31.44 -39.03
N PRO A 4 -79.95 30.56 -40.05
CA PRO A 4 -80.70 29.32 -40.08
C PRO A 4 -80.31 28.45 -38.88
N VAL A 5 -81.31 27.94 -38.15
CA VAL A 5 -81.20 27.22 -36.85
C VAL A 5 -80.19 26.06 -36.91
N ARG A 6 -79.96 25.49 -38.09
CA ARG A 6 -79.01 24.41 -38.35
C ARG A 6 -77.53 24.80 -38.24
N ASN A 7 -77.20 26.10 -38.35
CA ASN A 7 -75.82 26.61 -38.31
C ASN A 7 -75.42 27.21 -36.95
N ILE A 8 -76.36 27.32 -36.01
CA ILE A 8 -76.10 27.81 -34.64
C ILE A 8 -74.99 27.00 -33.92
N PRO A 9 -74.94 25.65 -34.02
CA PRO A 9 -73.86 24.87 -33.40
C PRO A 9 -72.48 25.19 -33.99
N LEU A 10 -72.40 25.36 -35.31
CA LEU A 10 -71.15 25.68 -36.01
C LEU A 10 -70.62 27.07 -35.59
N LEU A 11 -71.52 28.05 -35.46
CA LEU A 11 -71.18 29.40 -35.02
C LEU A 11 -70.73 29.45 -33.55
N ALA A 12 -71.33 28.63 -32.69
CA ALA A 12 -70.90 28.48 -31.30
C ALA A 12 -69.50 27.86 -31.21
N VAL A 13 -69.21 26.82 -31.99
CA VAL A 13 -67.89 26.19 -32.05
C VAL A 13 -66.85 27.18 -32.59
N LEU A 14 -67.13 27.89 -33.70
CA LEU A 14 -66.21 28.89 -34.26
C LEU A 14 -65.90 30.02 -33.26
N SER A 15 -66.91 30.50 -32.54
CA SER A 15 -66.74 31.54 -31.51
C SER A 15 -65.91 31.04 -30.33
N LEU A 16 -66.13 29.80 -29.89
CA LEU A 16 -65.33 29.17 -28.84
C LEU A 16 -63.88 28.96 -29.30
N THR A 17 -63.67 28.56 -30.56
CA THR A 17 -62.33 28.35 -31.13
C THR A 17 -61.56 29.67 -31.23
N ALA A 18 -62.23 30.76 -31.60
CA ALA A 18 -61.66 32.10 -31.60
C ALA A 18 -61.27 32.57 -30.19
N LEU A 19 -62.12 32.31 -29.18
CA LEU A 19 -61.82 32.62 -27.78
C LEU A 19 -60.63 31.81 -27.24
N VAL A 20 -60.56 30.51 -27.53
CA VAL A 20 -59.43 29.66 -27.14
C VAL A 20 -58.14 30.13 -27.82
N SER A 21 -58.21 30.53 -29.10
CA SER A 21 -57.05 31.06 -29.81
C SER A 21 -56.54 32.37 -29.21
N LEU A 22 -57.46 33.29 -28.87
CA LEU A 22 -57.12 34.54 -28.17
C LEU A 22 -56.49 34.28 -26.79
N TYR A 23 -57.02 33.32 -26.05
CA TYR A 23 -56.48 32.93 -24.74
C TYR A 23 -55.07 32.32 -24.86
N LEU A 24 -54.83 31.48 -25.87
CA LEU A 24 -53.50 30.92 -26.13
C LEU A 24 -52.50 32.01 -26.53
N ILE A 25 -52.89 32.97 -27.37
CA ILE A 25 -52.04 34.12 -27.73
C ILE A 25 -51.70 34.94 -26.47
N TYR A 26 -52.67 35.19 -25.61
CA TYR A 26 -52.43 35.87 -24.33
C TYR A 26 -51.41 35.13 -23.46
N LEU A 27 -51.56 33.80 -23.30
CA LEU A 27 -50.60 33.00 -22.54
C LEU A 27 -49.18 33.03 -23.14
N VAL A 28 -49.06 33.01 -24.47
CA VAL A 28 -47.77 33.12 -25.16
C VAL A 28 -47.12 34.48 -24.87
N VAL A 29 -47.88 35.58 -24.93
CA VAL A 29 -47.36 36.93 -24.62
C VAL A 29 -46.90 37.03 -23.17
N VAL A 30 -47.68 36.52 -22.20
CA VAL A 30 -47.30 36.52 -20.79
C VAL A 30 -46.04 35.70 -20.54
N LYS A 31 -45.96 34.47 -21.09
CA LYS A 31 -44.76 33.62 -21.01
C LYS A 31 -43.55 34.30 -21.67
N HIS A 32 -43.72 34.94 -22.81
CA HIS A 32 -42.63 35.63 -23.51
C HIS A 32 -42.11 36.82 -22.71
N SER A 33 -43.01 37.58 -22.06
CA SER A 33 -42.62 38.66 -21.14
C SER A 33 -41.81 38.15 -19.95
N GLN A 34 -42.21 37.02 -19.34
CA GLN A 34 -41.47 36.41 -18.23
C GLN A 34 -40.09 35.92 -18.67
N VAL A 35 -40.00 35.29 -19.85
CA VAL A 35 -38.73 34.82 -20.41
C VAL A 35 -37.81 35.99 -20.76
N ALA A 36 -38.36 37.10 -21.29
CA ALA A 36 -37.59 38.31 -21.57
C ALA A 36 -37.01 38.94 -20.29
N GLU A 37 -37.78 39.00 -19.21
CA GLU A 37 -37.30 39.49 -17.91
C GLU A 37 -36.18 38.60 -17.34
N VAL A 38 -36.36 37.29 -17.39
CA VAL A 38 -35.33 36.32 -16.95
C VAL A 38 -34.06 36.43 -17.80
N ASN A 39 -34.18 36.55 -19.13
CA ASN A 39 -33.04 36.73 -20.02
C ASN A 39 -32.29 38.04 -19.76
N THR A 40 -33.01 39.10 -19.40
CA THR A 40 -32.40 40.38 -19.02
C THR A 40 -31.62 40.24 -17.72
N LYS A 41 -32.18 39.59 -16.69
CA LYS A 41 -31.46 39.28 -15.45
C LYS A 41 -30.25 38.38 -15.66
N ILE A 42 -30.34 37.39 -16.56
CA ILE A 42 -29.18 36.55 -16.93
C ILE A 42 -28.09 37.38 -17.59
N ALA A 43 -28.44 38.33 -18.47
CA ALA A 43 -27.47 39.22 -19.09
C ALA A 43 -26.81 40.15 -18.06
N GLU A 44 -27.59 40.70 -17.12
CA GLU A 44 -27.06 41.48 -16.00
C GLU A 44 -26.13 40.65 -15.10
N TYR A 45 -26.50 39.42 -14.75
CA TYR A 45 -25.63 38.54 -13.96
C TYR A 45 -24.36 38.15 -14.73
N LYS A 46 -24.43 37.96 -16.04
CA LYS A 46 -23.26 37.75 -16.89
C LYS A 46 -22.34 38.96 -16.88
N ASP A 47 -22.87 40.18 -17.04
CA ASP A 47 -22.09 41.41 -16.98
C ASP A 47 -21.47 41.64 -15.59
N VAL A 48 -22.19 41.31 -14.51
CA VAL A 48 -21.65 41.34 -13.13
C VAL A 48 -20.53 40.32 -12.96
N LEU A 49 -20.69 39.09 -13.45
CA LEU A 49 -19.66 38.04 -13.41
C LEU A 49 -18.44 38.41 -14.27
N GLU A 50 -18.67 38.98 -15.45
CA GLU A 50 -17.62 39.40 -16.37
C GLU A 50 -16.84 40.59 -15.79
N LYS A 51 -17.52 41.57 -15.17
CA LYS A 51 -16.88 42.65 -14.41
C LYS A 51 -16.17 42.17 -13.14
N ALA A 52 -16.68 41.15 -12.47
CA ALA A 52 -16.04 40.54 -11.31
C ALA A 52 -14.78 39.75 -11.71
N ASN A 53 -14.81 39.06 -12.85
CA ASN A 53 -13.68 38.31 -13.40
C ASN A 53 -12.66 39.19 -14.14
N SER A 54 -13.08 40.34 -14.69
CA SER A 54 -12.20 41.30 -15.37
C SER A 54 -11.42 42.19 -14.40
N ARG A 55 -11.91 42.35 -13.17
CA ARG A 55 -11.07 42.77 -12.05
C ARG A 55 -10.09 41.62 -11.84
N LYS A 56 -8.78 41.87 -12.02
CA LYS A 56 -7.72 40.91 -11.65
C LYS A 56 -8.18 40.20 -10.37
N PRO A 57 -8.19 38.86 -10.29
CA PRO A 57 -8.54 38.18 -9.05
C PRO A 57 -7.77 38.91 -7.94
N PRO A 58 -8.44 39.38 -6.87
CA PRO A 58 -7.75 40.13 -5.85
C PRO A 58 -6.52 39.33 -5.50
N ALA A 59 -5.34 39.91 -5.74
CA ALA A 59 -4.10 39.21 -5.45
C ALA A 59 -4.27 38.70 -4.01
N PRO A 60 -4.09 37.39 -3.77
CA PRO A 60 -4.25 36.87 -2.42
C PRO A 60 -3.49 37.79 -1.49
N LEU A 61 -4.12 38.22 -0.39
CA LEU A 61 -3.45 39.03 0.63
C LEU A 61 -2.06 38.43 0.84
N THR A 62 -1.01 39.26 0.89
CA THR A 62 0.38 38.75 0.93
C THR A 62 0.57 37.68 2.00
N GLU A 63 -0.15 37.82 3.11
CA GLU A 63 -0.28 36.84 4.19
C GLU A 63 -0.95 35.52 3.75
N ASN A 64 -2.08 35.58 3.05
CA ASN A 64 -2.72 34.39 2.46
C ASN A 64 -1.80 33.69 1.46
N TYR A 65 -1.07 34.43 0.62
CA TYR A 65 -0.11 33.83 -0.32
C TYR A 65 1.03 33.13 0.42
N LYS A 66 1.57 33.77 1.47
CA LYS A 66 2.58 33.17 2.35
C LYS A 66 2.04 31.89 3.00
N ASN A 67 0.84 31.93 3.59
CA ASN A 67 0.22 30.78 4.25
C ASN A 67 -0.04 29.63 3.27
N ILE A 68 -0.57 29.92 2.07
CA ILE A 68 -0.75 28.91 1.02
C ILE A 68 0.58 28.26 0.64
N THR A 69 1.66 29.05 0.53
CA THR A 69 2.99 28.52 0.18
C THR A 69 3.51 27.57 1.26
N ILE A 70 3.33 27.94 2.53
CA ILE A 70 3.77 27.13 3.67
C ILE A 70 2.93 25.86 3.80
N ASP A 71 1.61 25.98 3.66
CA ASP A 71 0.70 24.84 3.64
C ASP A 71 1.06 23.87 2.52
N THR A 72 1.38 24.39 1.34
CA THR A 72 1.83 23.59 0.20
C THR A 72 3.11 22.81 0.53
N ALA A 73 4.10 23.48 1.14
CA ALA A 73 5.37 22.83 1.52
C ALA A 73 5.17 21.74 2.59
N LYS A 74 4.31 22.00 3.58
CA LYS A 74 3.96 21.00 4.60
C LYS A 74 3.22 19.81 3.97
N VAL A 75 2.20 20.06 3.15
CA VAL A 75 1.45 19.00 2.47
C VAL A 75 2.37 18.20 1.55
N GLU A 76 3.32 18.82 0.86
CA GLU A 76 4.33 18.13 0.05
C GLU A 76 5.20 17.20 0.91
N MET A 77 5.68 17.66 2.05
CA MET A 77 6.45 16.85 3.00
C MET A 77 5.63 15.67 3.51
N GLU A 78 4.42 15.93 4.02
CA GLU A 78 3.51 14.91 4.54
C GLU A 78 3.15 13.87 3.49
N ALA A 79 2.82 14.33 2.28
CA ALA A 79 2.54 13.45 1.15
C ALA A 79 3.76 12.60 0.78
N PHE A 80 4.97 13.18 0.75
CA PHE A 80 6.19 12.44 0.47
C PHE A 80 6.46 11.35 1.52
N LEU A 81 6.36 11.70 2.80
CA LEU A 81 6.58 10.76 3.91
C LEU A 81 5.53 9.64 3.92
N LEU A 82 4.29 9.94 3.55
CA LEU A 82 3.24 8.93 3.38
C LEU A 82 3.50 8.05 2.16
N GLN A 83 3.81 8.63 1.00
CA GLN A 83 4.12 7.91 -0.24
C GLN A 83 5.31 6.96 -0.07
N ARG A 84 6.30 7.35 0.74
CA ARG A 84 7.44 6.51 1.11
C ARG A 84 7.00 5.15 1.68
N LYS A 85 5.83 5.07 2.33
CA LYS A 85 5.32 3.83 2.92
C LYS A 85 4.86 2.78 1.91
N PHE A 86 4.72 3.14 0.64
CA PHE A 86 4.11 2.26 -0.37
C PHE A 86 5.17 1.58 -1.25
N GLY A 87 5.69 0.46 -0.79
CA GLY A 87 6.27 -0.60 -1.62
C GLY A 87 7.67 -0.32 -2.19
N GLN A 88 8.41 0.61 -1.59
CA GLN A 88 9.76 0.91 -2.06
C GLN A 88 10.78 0.22 -1.14
N PHE A 89 11.08 -1.05 -1.45
CA PHE A 89 11.89 -1.96 -0.62
C PHE A 89 13.22 -1.39 -0.12
N TYR A 90 13.84 -0.50 -0.92
CA TYR A 90 15.19 -0.02 -0.68
C TYR A 90 15.25 1.42 -0.17
N ARG A 91 14.11 2.00 0.28
CA ARG A 91 14.06 3.39 0.81
C ARG A 91 14.85 3.56 2.09
N LYS A 92 14.68 2.67 3.05
CA LYS A 92 15.45 2.70 4.31
C LYS A 92 16.96 2.68 4.04
N PRO A 93 17.51 1.78 3.19
CA PRO A 93 18.90 1.88 2.72
C PRO A 93 19.23 3.20 2.04
N LEU A 94 18.40 3.68 1.10
CA LEU A 94 18.63 4.93 0.37
C LEU A 94 18.75 6.13 1.30
N LEU A 95 17.93 6.18 2.34
CA LEU A 95 17.96 7.24 3.33
C LEU A 95 19.33 7.35 4.02
N LEU A 96 20.03 6.23 4.25
CA LEU A 96 21.38 6.25 4.81
C LEU A 96 22.37 6.95 3.87
N LEU A 97 22.28 6.65 2.57
CA LEU A 97 23.07 7.35 1.56
C LEU A 97 22.69 8.83 1.49
N ALA A 98 21.40 9.14 1.45
CA ALA A 98 20.87 10.50 1.39
C ALA A 98 21.30 11.34 2.59
N ASN A 99 21.24 10.78 3.80
CA ASN A 99 21.69 11.46 5.02
C ASN A 99 23.21 11.61 5.08
N ALA A 100 23.98 10.72 4.45
CA ALA A 100 25.42 10.87 4.36
C ALA A 100 25.82 12.03 3.43
N VAL A 101 25.17 12.17 2.27
CA VAL A 101 25.52 13.19 1.25
C VAL A 101 24.74 14.49 1.36
N GLY A 102 23.65 14.50 2.14
CA GLY A 102 22.75 15.63 2.31
C GLY A 102 23.28 16.71 3.26
N ILE A 103 22.36 17.48 3.83
CA ILE A 103 22.70 18.57 4.75
C ILE A 103 23.34 18.03 6.04
N SER A 104 24.31 18.76 6.59
CA SER A 104 24.92 18.42 7.88
C SER A 104 23.95 18.64 9.04
N ASP A 105 24.22 18.04 10.20
CA ASP A 105 23.40 18.23 11.41
C ASP A 105 23.35 19.71 11.86
N ASP A 106 24.42 20.47 11.65
CA ASP A 106 24.43 21.91 11.95
C ASP A 106 23.53 22.70 10.99
N ALA A 107 23.61 22.42 9.68
CA ALA A 107 22.74 23.04 8.69
C ALA A 107 21.27 22.60 8.83
N LEU A 108 21.04 21.37 9.32
CA LEU A 108 19.72 20.86 9.63
C LEU A 108 19.04 21.67 10.72
N LYS A 109 19.75 22.00 11.82
CA LYS A 109 19.19 22.82 12.91
C LYS A 109 18.73 24.17 12.41
N GLU A 110 19.54 24.83 11.59
CA GLU A 110 19.21 26.13 11.01
C GLU A 110 18.00 26.02 10.06
N SER A 111 18.02 25.05 9.13
CA SER A 111 16.94 24.84 8.18
C SER A 111 15.62 24.47 8.86
N PHE A 112 15.67 23.61 9.88
CA PHE A 112 14.51 23.20 10.65
C PHE A 112 13.95 24.37 11.48
N THR A 113 14.82 25.15 12.13
CA THR A 113 14.42 26.34 12.89
C THR A 113 13.66 27.30 11.99
N LYS A 114 14.22 27.62 10.83
CA LYS A 114 13.56 28.49 9.85
C LYS A 114 12.22 27.93 9.38
N TYR A 115 12.17 26.65 9.02
CA TYR A 115 10.94 25.98 8.65
C TYR A 115 9.89 26.07 9.75
N TYR A 116 10.25 25.73 11.00
CA TYR A 116 9.34 25.75 12.14
C TYR A 116 8.85 27.16 12.46
N GLU A 117 9.71 28.18 12.45
CA GLU A 117 9.34 29.57 12.72
C GLU A 117 8.37 30.13 11.66
N GLU A 118 8.53 29.72 10.41
CA GLU A 118 7.66 30.13 9.30
C GLU A 118 6.27 29.49 9.40
N LEU A 119 6.09 28.35 10.08
CA LEU A 119 4.79 27.68 10.22
C LEU A 119 3.73 28.58 10.92
N PRO A 120 2.48 28.56 10.42
CA PRO A 120 1.33 29.03 11.18
C PRO A 120 1.22 28.40 12.57
N ASP A 121 0.69 29.15 13.55
CA ASP A 121 0.56 28.69 14.95
C ASP A 121 -0.24 27.39 15.07
N LEU A 122 -1.25 27.19 14.21
CA LEU A 122 -1.99 25.94 14.15
C LEU A 122 -1.07 24.73 13.89
N HIS A 123 -0.15 24.86 12.92
CA HIS A 123 0.79 23.78 12.57
C HIS A 123 1.89 23.62 13.61
N LYS A 124 2.33 24.71 14.23
CA LYS A 124 3.23 24.64 15.39
C LYS A 124 2.57 23.86 16.53
N ARG A 125 1.29 24.12 16.82
CA ARG A 125 0.52 23.38 17.83
C ARG A 125 0.41 21.89 17.52
N GLU A 126 0.21 21.52 16.25
CA GLU A 126 0.21 20.10 15.85
C GLU A 126 1.57 19.44 16.15
N ILE A 127 2.66 20.17 15.91
CA ILE A 127 4.03 19.72 16.19
C ILE A 127 4.32 19.69 17.68
N THR A 128 3.86 20.63 18.48
CA THR A 128 4.18 20.71 19.92
C THR A 128 3.19 19.97 20.81
N GLY A 129 1.97 19.75 20.33
CA GLY A 129 0.85 19.15 21.07
C GLY A 129 0.08 20.14 21.95
N SER A 130 0.59 21.34 22.20
CA SER A 130 -0.11 22.38 22.97
C SER A 130 0.40 23.78 22.64
N ASP A 131 -0.46 24.79 22.86
CA ASP A 131 -0.12 26.20 22.66
C ASP A 131 1.01 26.68 23.58
N GLU A 132 1.01 26.21 24.82
CA GLU A 132 1.98 26.59 25.85
C GLU A 132 3.43 26.20 25.48
N LEU A 133 3.59 25.19 24.62
CA LEU A 133 4.89 24.69 24.20
C LEU A 133 5.40 25.33 22.91
N ILE A 134 4.60 26.14 22.20
CA ILE A 134 4.99 26.73 20.91
C ILE A 134 6.25 27.59 21.04
N ALA A 135 6.30 28.46 22.04
CA ALA A 135 7.42 29.37 22.28
C ALA A 135 8.68 28.65 22.79
N ASP A 136 8.52 27.56 23.53
CA ASP A 136 9.61 26.84 24.18
C ASP A 136 10.07 25.60 23.39
N PHE A 137 9.41 25.23 22.28
CA PHE A 137 9.69 23.97 21.58
C PHE A 137 11.14 23.85 21.13
N LEU A 138 11.65 24.90 20.47
CA LEU A 138 13.04 24.97 20.02
C LEU A 138 14.04 25.05 21.19
N SER A 139 13.58 25.38 22.41
CA SER A 139 14.43 25.33 23.62
C SER A 139 14.67 23.89 24.12
N GLY A 140 13.96 22.90 23.58
CA GLY A 140 14.14 21.49 23.92
C GLY A 140 13.34 21.03 25.15
N LYS A 141 12.29 21.76 25.54
CA LYS A 141 11.39 21.42 26.65
C LYS A 141 10.75 20.03 26.48
N ASP A 142 10.52 19.61 25.23
CA ASP A 142 10.27 18.21 24.84
C ASP A 142 11.35 17.74 23.85
N LYS A 143 12.49 17.33 24.39
CA LYS A 143 13.66 16.92 23.60
C LYS A 143 13.35 15.76 22.65
N ASN A 144 12.58 14.76 23.09
CA ASN A 144 12.28 13.58 22.29
C ASN A 144 11.44 13.95 21.05
N ARG A 145 10.45 14.83 21.23
CA ARG A 145 9.59 15.28 20.14
C ARG A 145 10.34 16.20 19.17
N LEU A 146 11.16 17.12 19.68
CA LEU A 146 12.03 17.96 18.86
C LEU A 146 12.97 17.12 18.00
N GLU A 147 13.66 16.14 18.60
CA GLU A 147 14.54 15.23 17.87
C GLU A 147 13.79 14.41 16.82
N SER A 148 12.60 13.90 17.15
CA SER A 148 11.76 13.15 16.20
C SER A 148 11.36 13.99 14.99
N GLU A 149 10.89 15.22 15.19
CA GLU A 149 10.47 16.11 14.09
C GLU A 149 11.66 16.60 13.26
N MET A 150 12.80 16.85 13.90
CA MET A 150 14.04 17.15 13.17
C MET A 150 14.50 15.98 12.30
N ILE A 151 14.44 14.74 12.80
CA ILE A 151 14.75 13.53 12.02
C ILE A 151 13.79 13.41 10.84
N ARG A 152 12.49 13.58 11.09
CA ARG A 152 11.44 13.50 10.08
C ARG A 152 11.65 14.53 8.95
N TYR A 153 11.97 15.77 9.31
CA TYR A 153 12.29 16.83 8.37
C TYR A 153 13.60 16.58 7.61
N ARG A 154 14.65 16.13 8.28
CA ARG A 154 15.93 15.74 7.65
C ARG A 154 15.71 14.67 6.60
N ASP A 155 14.98 13.62 6.97
CA ASP A 155 14.73 12.47 6.10
C ASP A 155 13.96 12.92 4.84
N TYR A 156 12.96 13.80 5.00
CA TYR A 156 12.28 14.42 3.86
C TYR A 156 13.24 15.19 2.95
N ILE A 157 13.99 16.15 3.48
CA ILE A 157 14.83 17.02 2.65
C ILE A 157 15.91 16.23 1.93
N ASN A 158 16.66 15.42 2.66
CA ASN A 158 17.80 14.72 2.10
C ASN A 158 17.36 13.69 1.06
N GLU A 159 16.35 12.88 1.39
CA GLU A 159 15.89 11.82 0.49
C GLU A 159 15.17 12.40 -0.74
N SER A 160 14.24 13.34 -0.54
CA SER A 160 13.50 13.95 -1.66
C SER A 160 14.42 14.68 -2.61
N ALA A 161 15.41 15.43 -2.10
CA ALA A 161 16.40 16.12 -2.91
C ALA A 161 17.25 15.14 -3.73
N LEU A 162 17.68 14.02 -3.13
CA LEU A 162 18.49 13.03 -3.83
C LEU A 162 17.72 12.38 -4.99
N ILE A 163 16.45 11.99 -4.78
CA ILE A 163 15.61 11.39 -5.83
C ILE A 163 15.34 12.41 -6.93
N LYS A 164 14.90 13.63 -6.58
CA LYS A 164 14.59 14.68 -7.56
C LYS A 164 15.82 14.99 -8.40
N ALA A 165 16.98 15.16 -7.76
CA ALA A 165 18.23 15.42 -8.45
C ALA A 165 18.68 14.26 -9.35
N PHE A 166 18.43 13.01 -8.96
CA PHE A 166 18.72 11.86 -9.83
C PHE A 166 17.76 11.77 -11.01
N ALA A 167 16.46 11.98 -10.79
CA ALA A 167 15.46 11.99 -11.84
C ALA A 167 15.75 13.07 -12.89
N GLU A 168 16.09 14.28 -12.45
CA GLU A 168 16.51 15.38 -13.34
C GLU A 168 17.77 15.02 -14.12
N TYR A 169 18.80 14.51 -13.43
CA TYR A 169 20.04 14.05 -14.08
C TYR A 169 19.76 12.99 -15.14
N TYR A 170 19.06 11.92 -14.77
CA TYR A 170 18.74 10.81 -15.68
C TYR A 170 17.89 11.27 -16.86
N ASN A 171 16.86 12.09 -16.65
CA ASN A 171 16.00 12.59 -17.72
C ASN A 171 16.73 13.54 -18.69
N GLY A 172 17.81 14.19 -18.24
CA GLY A 172 18.67 15.01 -19.08
C GLY A 172 19.68 14.22 -19.93
N LEU A 173 19.83 12.91 -19.71
CA LEU A 173 20.78 12.09 -20.45
C LEU A 173 20.30 11.76 -21.87
N PRO A 174 21.24 11.52 -22.82
CA PRO A 174 20.90 11.08 -24.16
C PRO A 174 20.34 9.64 -24.13
N ASN A 175 19.56 9.26 -25.16
CA ASN A 175 18.80 8.01 -25.17
C ASN A 175 19.67 6.76 -25.03
N GLU A 176 20.91 6.80 -25.51
CA GLU A 176 21.88 5.70 -25.44
C GLU A 176 22.25 5.36 -24.00
N LYS A 177 22.34 6.38 -23.12
CA LYS A 177 22.58 6.20 -21.67
C LYS A 177 21.32 5.81 -20.89
N ARG A 178 20.15 5.86 -21.53
CA ARG A 178 18.84 5.52 -20.94
C ARG A 178 18.24 4.21 -21.48
N ALA A 179 18.91 3.60 -22.45
CA ALA A 179 18.48 2.40 -23.15
C ALA A 179 18.30 1.20 -22.20
N ILE A 180 17.68 0.11 -22.64
CA ILE A 180 17.53 -1.14 -21.86
C ILE A 180 18.77 -2.07 -21.94
N ILE A 181 19.60 -1.97 -23.00
CA ILE A 181 20.77 -2.83 -23.31
C ILE A 181 21.96 -1.99 -23.79
N PRO A 182 23.24 -2.35 -23.49
CA PRO A 182 23.72 -3.36 -22.55
C PRO A 182 24.06 -2.68 -21.21
N ASN A 183 23.10 -2.68 -20.28
CA ASN A 183 23.11 -1.74 -19.16
C ASN A 183 24.04 -2.08 -18.01
N GLU A 184 24.50 -3.33 -17.84
CA GLU A 184 25.39 -3.65 -16.72
C GLU A 184 26.70 -2.85 -16.79
N VAL A 185 27.16 -2.55 -18.01
CA VAL A 185 28.35 -1.73 -18.26
C VAL A 185 28.09 -0.25 -17.97
N ILE A 186 26.84 0.21 -18.07
CA ILE A 186 26.45 1.63 -18.00
C ILE A 186 25.95 2.02 -16.60
N ASP A 187 25.29 1.12 -15.88
CA ASP A 187 24.64 1.42 -14.59
C ASP A 187 25.64 1.86 -13.51
N ARG A 188 26.82 1.23 -13.42
CA ARG A 188 27.87 1.67 -12.48
C ARG A 188 28.42 3.05 -12.86
N PRO A 189 28.91 3.29 -14.09
CA PRO A 189 29.31 4.64 -14.51
C PRO A 189 28.22 5.69 -14.31
N LEU A 190 26.97 5.37 -14.64
CA LEU A 190 25.81 6.26 -14.47
C LEU A 190 25.67 6.71 -13.01
N LEU A 191 25.68 5.76 -12.07
CA LEU A 191 25.57 6.08 -10.65
C LEU A 191 26.79 6.88 -10.16
N MET A 192 28.00 6.50 -10.57
CA MET A 192 29.22 7.15 -10.11
C MET A 192 29.37 8.57 -10.67
N GLU A 193 28.98 8.80 -11.93
CA GLU A 193 28.92 10.12 -12.56
C GLU A 193 27.89 11.01 -11.84
N PHE A 194 26.73 10.46 -11.47
CA PHE A 194 25.76 11.19 -10.66
C PHE A 194 26.31 11.53 -9.27
N LEU A 195 26.98 10.58 -8.61
CA LEU A 195 27.46 10.75 -7.24
C LEU A 195 28.73 11.61 -7.15
N SER A 196 29.46 11.83 -8.26
CA SER A 196 30.70 12.61 -8.25
C SER A 196 30.52 14.09 -7.94
N LYS A 197 29.27 14.59 -7.94
CA LYS A 197 28.94 15.96 -7.52
C LYS A 197 28.87 16.12 -6.00
N TYR A 198 28.85 15.02 -5.25
CA TYR A 198 28.86 15.01 -3.79
C TYR A 198 30.26 14.72 -3.25
N ASP A 199 30.45 14.99 -1.96
CA ASP A 199 31.71 14.70 -1.27
C ASP A 199 32.04 13.19 -1.30
N ALA A 200 33.25 12.86 -1.74
CA ALA A 200 33.65 11.47 -2.00
C ALA A 200 33.69 10.59 -0.74
N GLU A 201 34.12 11.14 0.40
CA GLU A 201 34.18 10.38 1.66
C GLU A 201 32.78 10.14 2.23
N LYS A 202 31.89 11.14 2.13
CA LYS A 202 30.47 10.98 2.46
C LYS A 202 29.77 9.95 1.58
N VAL A 203 30.01 9.99 0.27
CA VAL A 203 29.47 8.99 -0.67
C VAL A 203 29.96 7.59 -0.32
N LYS A 204 31.27 7.42 -0.09
CA LYS A 204 31.86 6.13 0.28
C LYS A 204 31.26 5.57 1.56
N LYS A 205 31.11 6.40 2.60
CA LYS A 205 30.45 6.01 3.85
C LYS A 205 28.98 5.65 3.61
N GLY A 206 28.25 6.49 2.90
CA GLY A 206 26.83 6.27 2.60
C GLY A 206 26.58 4.98 1.81
N LEU A 207 27.45 4.65 0.85
CA LEU A 207 27.37 3.38 0.10
C LEU A 207 27.68 2.16 0.98
N ALA A 208 28.61 2.27 1.93
CA ALA A 208 28.89 1.21 2.89
C ALA A 208 27.71 0.97 3.84
N ASP A 209 27.11 2.05 4.35
CA ASP A 209 25.93 1.97 5.21
C ASP A 209 24.71 1.43 4.45
N PHE A 210 24.50 1.88 3.20
CA PHE A 210 23.49 1.32 2.30
C PHE A 210 23.69 -0.18 2.09
N ARG A 211 24.92 -0.62 1.80
CA ARG A 211 25.25 -2.03 1.58
C ARG A 211 24.88 -2.88 2.80
N LYS A 212 25.29 -2.45 3.99
CA LYS A 212 25.00 -3.13 5.24
C LYS A 212 23.49 -3.24 5.50
N ALA A 213 22.74 -2.18 5.21
CA ALA A 213 21.28 -2.19 5.35
C ALA A 213 20.57 -3.10 4.33
N MET A 214 21.13 -3.24 3.12
CA MET A 214 20.58 -4.14 2.11
C MET A 214 20.74 -5.63 2.47
N GLU A 215 21.80 -6.01 3.19
CA GLU A 215 22.06 -7.40 3.57
C GLU A 215 20.94 -8.02 4.43
N SER A 216 20.16 -7.21 5.15
CA SER A 216 19.00 -7.66 5.92
C SER A 216 17.68 -7.67 5.14
N ILE A 217 17.65 -7.12 3.93
CA ILE A 217 16.43 -6.97 3.12
C ILE A 217 16.40 -8.00 1.98
N THR A 218 17.54 -8.24 1.33
CA THR A 218 17.62 -9.18 0.19
C THR A 218 18.46 -10.42 0.51
N ALA A 219 18.09 -11.53 -0.10
CA ALA A 219 18.79 -12.80 -0.10
C ALA A 219 20.00 -12.77 -1.02
N GLU A 220 19.98 -11.93 -2.07
CA GLU A 220 21.14 -11.74 -2.94
C GLU A 220 22.33 -11.22 -2.14
N LYS A 221 23.51 -11.78 -2.40
CA LYS A 221 24.73 -11.27 -1.81
C LYS A 221 25.04 -9.88 -2.38
N VAL A 222 25.03 -8.88 -1.51
CA VAL A 222 25.38 -7.50 -1.87
C VAL A 222 26.89 -7.33 -1.79
N THR A 223 27.49 -6.94 -2.92
CA THR A 223 28.93 -6.79 -3.13
C THR A 223 29.22 -5.43 -3.73
N ASP A 224 30.50 -5.04 -3.74
CA ASP A 224 30.91 -3.81 -4.42
C ASP A 224 30.66 -3.87 -5.93
N ASP A 225 30.50 -5.08 -6.48
CA ASP A 225 30.21 -5.34 -7.88
C ASP A 225 28.75 -5.07 -8.26
N ASN A 226 27.79 -5.18 -7.33
CA ASN A 226 26.36 -5.05 -7.63
C ASN A 226 25.61 -3.99 -6.79
N ILE A 227 26.25 -3.36 -5.79
CA ILE A 227 25.65 -2.33 -4.94
C ILE A 227 24.96 -1.22 -5.74
N HIS A 228 25.57 -0.80 -6.86
CA HIS A 228 25.06 0.25 -7.72
C HIS A 228 23.66 -0.07 -8.29
N LYS A 229 23.38 -1.36 -8.57
CA LYS A 229 22.09 -1.81 -9.08
C LYS A 229 20.99 -1.52 -8.07
N TYR A 230 21.21 -1.83 -6.79
CA TYR A 230 20.24 -1.59 -5.73
C TYR A 230 20.04 -0.10 -5.44
N VAL A 231 21.11 0.70 -5.45
CA VAL A 231 21.01 2.15 -5.29
C VAL A 231 20.17 2.76 -6.41
N LEU A 232 20.40 2.34 -7.67
CA LEU A 232 19.60 2.80 -8.81
C LEU A 232 18.12 2.42 -8.68
N VAL A 233 17.78 1.21 -8.23
CA VAL A 233 16.38 0.84 -7.94
C VAL A 233 15.79 1.73 -6.87
N ALA A 234 16.54 2.00 -5.80
CA ALA A 234 16.05 2.85 -4.73
C ALA A 234 15.80 4.30 -5.19
N LEU A 235 16.60 4.78 -6.16
CA LEU A 235 16.41 6.05 -6.86
C LEU A 235 15.29 6.02 -7.93
N GLY A 236 14.64 4.87 -8.13
CA GLY A 236 13.50 4.71 -9.01
C GLY A 236 13.81 4.09 -10.37
N LEU A 237 15.07 3.77 -10.68
CA LEU A 237 15.46 3.17 -11.96
C LEU A 237 15.41 1.64 -11.89
N PRO A 238 14.59 0.94 -12.68
CA PRO A 238 14.44 -0.50 -12.56
C PRO A 238 15.72 -1.27 -12.89
N ARG A 239 15.93 -2.38 -12.18
CA ARG A 239 17.01 -3.32 -12.44
C ARG A 239 16.85 -3.97 -13.80
N THR A 240 17.97 -4.24 -14.44
CA THR A 240 18.07 -4.96 -15.69
C THR A 240 19.33 -5.82 -15.65
N MET A 241 19.43 -6.78 -16.56
CA MET A 241 20.61 -7.62 -16.78
C MET A 241 20.57 -8.15 -18.20
N GLU A 242 21.69 -8.65 -18.71
CA GLU A 242 21.72 -9.29 -20.03
C GLU A 242 20.84 -10.54 -20.06
N GLN A 243 20.09 -10.73 -21.16
CA GLN A 243 19.23 -11.90 -21.33
C GLN A 243 19.97 -13.23 -21.13
N THR A 244 21.24 -13.32 -21.55
CA THR A 244 22.08 -14.51 -21.42
C THR A 244 22.44 -14.84 -19.97
N GLN A 245 22.43 -13.85 -19.07
CA GLN A 245 22.75 -14.02 -17.66
C GLN A 245 21.51 -14.35 -16.81
N PHE A 246 20.32 -14.08 -17.34
CA PHE A 246 19.06 -14.09 -16.59
C PHE A 246 18.81 -15.41 -15.84
N VAL A 247 18.81 -16.53 -16.56
CA VAL A 247 18.49 -17.85 -15.96
C VAL A 247 19.51 -18.24 -14.89
N GLY A 248 20.80 -17.94 -15.12
CA GLY A 248 21.86 -18.17 -14.14
C GLY A 248 21.65 -17.36 -12.87
N GLN A 249 21.35 -16.06 -12.99
CA GLN A 249 21.08 -15.20 -11.84
C GLN A 249 19.81 -15.59 -11.09
N GLN A 250 18.75 -16.00 -11.80
CA GLN A 250 17.54 -16.51 -11.18
C GLN A 250 17.81 -17.76 -10.34
N ASN A 251 18.60 -18.70 -10.87
CA ASN A 251 18.95 -19.92 -10.13
C ASN A 251 19.80 -19.60 -8.88
N ASN A 252 20.76 -18.68 -9.01
CA ASN A 252 21.53 -18.20 -7.87
C ASN A 252 20.63 -17.53 -6.81
N PHE A 253 19.67 -16.70 -7.26
CA PHE A 253 18.69 -16.07 -6.40
C PHE A 253 17.87 -17.10 -5.62
N VAL A 254 17.33 -18.11 -6.31
CA VAL A 254 16.56 -19.20 -5.69
C VAL A 254 17.41 -19.97 -4.68
N SER A 255 18.66 -20.31 -5.02
CA SER A 255 19.57 -21.02 -4.11
C SER A 255 19.83 -20.21 -2.83
N GLU A 256 20.12 -18.92 -2.98
CA GLU A 256 20.33 -18.01 -1.84
C GLU A 256 19.06 -17.80 -1.01
N LEU A 257 17.91 -17.68 -1.67
CA LEU A 257 16.61 -17.54 -1.01
C LEU A 257 16.27 -18.81 -0.23
N ASN A 258 16.49 -20.00 -0.79
CA ASN A 258 16.32 -21.28 -0.09
C ASN A 258 17.21 -21.33 1.17
N ARG A 259 18.51 -21.05 1.01
CA ARG A 259 19.49 -21.05 2.09
C ARG A 259 19.12 -20.09 3.23
N ARG A 260 18.63 -18.90 2.87
CA ARG A 260 18.32 -17.86 3.85
C ARG A 260 16.92 -17.97 4.41
N SER A 261 15.95 -18.51 3.67
CA SER A 261 14.53 -18.32 3.98
C SER A 261 13.85 -19.48 4.67
N SER A 262 14.39 -20.70 4.59
CA SER A 262 13.87 -21.94 5.24
C SER A 262 12.44 -21.81 5.77
N VAL A 263 11.49 -21.63 4.83
CA VAL A 263 10.07 -21.59 5.13
C VAL A 263 9.56 -23.01 4.93
N PRO A 264 8.89 -23.63 5.92
CA PRO A 264 8.29 -24.95 5.75
C PRO A 264 7.41 -24.98 4.50
N GLY A 265 7.58 -25.98 3.63
CA GLY A 265 6.94 -26.06 2.31
C GLY A 265 7.69 -25.36 1.16
N ALA A 266 8.83 -24.73 1.46
CA ALA A 266 9.81 -24.22 0.51
C ALA A 266 11.24 -24.62 0.96
N GLU A 267 11.40 -25.90 1.29
CA GLU A 267 12.60 -26.44 1.94
C GLU A 267 13.69 -26.84 0.93
N SER A 268 13.32 -27.10 -0.34
CA SER A 268 14.27 -27.34 -1.42
C SER A 268 14.32 -26.19 -2.44
N GLU A 269 15.39 -26.11 -3.22
CA GLU A 269 15.47 -25.16 -4.35
C GLU A 269 14.32 -25.36 -5.34
N GLU A 270 13.88 -26.60 -5.54
CA GLU A 270 12.78 -26.93 -6.45
C GLU A 270 11.43 -26.40 -5.92
N ASP A 271 11.21 -26.49 -4.62
CA ASP A 271 10.01 -25.90 -4.01
C ASP A 271 10.05 -24.37 -4.13
N VAL A 272 11.20 -23.75 -3.85
CA VAL A 272 11.37 -22.31 -4.03
C VAL A 272 11.14 -21.89 -5.49
N LYS A 273 11.65 -22.63 -6.49
CA LYS A 273 11.40 -22.37 -7.91
C LYS A 273 9.91 -22.34 -8.25
N LYS A 274 9.15 -23.31 -7.73
CA LYS A 274 7.68 -23.35 -7.90
C LYS A 274 7.01 -22.12 -7.29
N GLN A 275 7.41 -21.75 -6.07
CA GLN A 275 6.87 -20.57 -5.40
C GLN A 275 7.33 -19.25 -6.04
N MET A 276 8.43 -19.23 -6.78
CA MET A 276 8.94 -18.04 -7.46
C MET A 276 8.38 -17.84 -8.86
N ALA A 277 7.65 -18.83 -9.41
CA ALA A 277 7.31 -18.92 -10.83
C ALA A 277 8.55 -18.76 -11.73
N ALA A 278 9.62 -19.47 -11.36
CA ALA A 278 10.89 -19.46 -12.07
C ALA A 278 10.71 -19.83 -13.55
N VAL A 279 11.32 -19.07 -14.47
CA VAL A 279 11.31 -19.39 -15.90
C VAL A 279 12.56 -20.17 -16.30
N GLU A 280 12.39 -21.15 -17.18
CA GLU A 280 13.47 -21.98 -17.72
C GLU A 280 14.19 -21.32 -18.89
N ILE A 281 13.45 -20.52 -19.67
CA ILE A 281 13.94 -19.80 -20.85
C ILE A 281 13.96 -18.31 -20.52
N ALA A 282 15.09 -17.66 -20.83
CA ALA A 282 15.24 -16.23 -20.58
C ALA A 282 14.15 -15.42 -21.33
N PRO A 283 13.42 -14.53 -20.63
CA PRO A 283 12.39 -13.73 -21.26
C PRO A 283 12.99 -12.70 -22.22
N PRO A 284 12.20 -12.07 -23.10
CA PRO A 284 12.68 -10.94 -23.91
C PRO A 284 13.29 -9.86 -23.01
N GLN A 285 14.34 -9.19 -23.50
CA GLN A 285 15.07 -8.22 -22.69
C GLN A 285 14.15 -7.17 -22.04
N LYS A 286 13.19 -6.63 -22.78
CA LYS A 286 12.26 -5.61 -22.30
C LYS A 286 11.44 -6.06 -21.08
N ASP A 287 11.25 -7.36 -20.91
CA ASP A 287 10.43 -7.95 -19.84
C ASP A 287 11.28 -8.33 -18.61
N ILE A 288 12.62 -8.46 -18.75
CA ILE A 288 13.54 -8.81 -17.66
C ILE A 288 13.34 -7.95 -16.39
N PRO A 289 13.20 -6.61 -16.47
CA PRO A 289 12.96 -5.80 -15.28
C PRO A 289 11.71 -6.18 -14.50
N LEU A 290 10.65 -6.63 -15.19
CA LEU A 290 9.40 -7.06 -14.56
C LEU A 290 9.61 -8.35 -13.77
N TYR A 291 10.35 -9.31 -14.33
CA TYR A 291 10.70 -10.54 -13.63
C TYR A 291 11.58 -10.30 -12.40
N ILE A 292 12.60 -9.44 -12.50
CA ILE A 292 13.45 -9.10 -11.35
C ILE A 292 12.62 -8.42 -10.25
N PHE A 293 11.70 -7.54 -10.63
CA PHE A 293 10.80 -6.91 -9.66
C PHE A 293 9.94 -7.95 -8.94
N GLN A 294 9.38 -8.93 -9.66
CA GLN A 294 8.65 -10.06 -9.08
C GLN A 294 9.50 -10.88 -8.10
N TRP A 295 10.81 -11.00 -8.32
CA TRP A 295 11.68 -11.66 -7.36
C TRP A 295 11.67 -10.93 -6.01
N SER A 296 11.77 -9.61 -6.02
CA SER A 296 11.68 -8.79 -4.80
C SER A 296 10.31 -8.87 -4.12
N LEU A 297 9.23 -8.93 -4.89
CA LEU A 297 7.87 -9.11 -4.34
C LEU A 297 7.75 -10.42 -3.56
N ARG A 298 8.21 -11.52 -4.16
CA ARG A 298 8.10 -12.84 -3.56
C ARG A 298 9.08 -13.03 -2.40
N GLU A 299 10.30 -12.53 -2.52
CA GLU A 299 11.27 -12.46 -1.42
C GLU A 299 10.69 -11.81 -0.17
N GLU A 300 10.01 -10.70 -0.37
CA GLU A 300 9.35 -9.98 0.71
C GLU A 300 8.24 -10.81 1.35
N ILE A 301 7.41 -11.53 0.56
CA ILE A 301 6.41 -12.46 1.11
C ILE A 301 7.09 -13.56 1.94
N PHE A 302 8.18 -14.16 1.44
CA PHE A 302 8.96 -15.15 2.19
C PHE A 302 9.51 -14.59 3.51
N ARG A 303 9.98 -13.33 3.50
CA ARG A 303 10.42 -12.64 4.72
C ARG A 303 9.27 -12.50 5.73
N ARG A 304 8.07 -12.10 5.30
CA ARG A 304 6.90 -11.98 6.20
C ARG A 304 6.42 -13.31 6.75
N LEU A 305 6.40 -14.35 5.92
CA LEU A 305 6.05 -15.70 6.39
C LEU A 305 7.01 -16.17 7.50
N ARG A 306 8.30 -15.88 7.36
CA ARG A 306 9.32 -16.18 8.37
C ARG A 306 9.11 -15.42 9.67
N GLU A 307 8.91 -14.10 9.59
CA GLU A 307 8.62 -13.24 10.75
C GLU A 307 7.37 -13.74 11.51
N ALA A 308 6.37 -14.22 10.76
CA ALA A 308 5.14 -14.80 11.30
C ALA A 308 5.34 -16.17 12.00
N GLY A 309 6.50 -16.80 11.88
CA GLY A 309 6.79 -18.11 12.47
C GLY A 309 6.92 -19.25 11.46
N GLY A 310 6.99 -18.95 10.15
CA GLY A 310 7.39 -19.91 9.11
C GLY A 310 8.88 -20.21 9.15
N VAL A 311 9.42 -20.53 10.32
CA VAL A 311 10.78 -21.04 10.51
C VAL A 311 10.63 -22.41 11.13
N LYS A 312 11.27 -23.41 10.51
CA LYS A 312 11.33 -24.76 11.07
C LYS A 312 12.08 -24.73 12.40
N LYS A 313 11.44 -25.14 13.49
CA LYS A 313 12.10 -25.46 14.77
C LYS A 313 11.96 -26.97 14.93
N ASP A 314 13.07 -27.69 14.74
CA ASP A 314 13.10 -29.15 14.81
C ASP A 314 12.15 -29.80 13.77
N GLU A 315 11.24 -30.68 14.20
CA GLU A 315 10.23 -31.34 13.34
C GLU A 315 8.87 -30.61 13.30
N GLU A 316 8.68 -29.56 14.10
CA GLU A 316 7.42 -28.80 14.18
C GLU A 316 7.48 -27.50 13.36
N TRP A 317 6.38 -27.19 12.67
CA TRP A 317 6.22 -25.96 11.89
C TRP A 317 4.94 -25.24 12.32
N PRO A 318 5.01 -23.99 12.80
CA PRO A 318 3.80 -23.21 13.11
C PRO A 318 3.03 -22.84 11.85
N LEU A 319 3.75 -22.60 10.76
CA LEU A 319 3.24 -22.08 9.50
C LEU A 319 4.02 -22.70 8.34
N LYS A 320 3.28 -23.31 7.41
CA LYS A 320 3.81 -23.92 6.19
C LYS A 320 3.20 -23.27 4.97
N LEU A 321 4.04 -22.95 4.00
CA LEU A 321 3.64 -22.43 2.70
C LEU A 321 3.25 -23.59 1.77
N ILE A 322 2.04 -23.54 1.20
CA ILE A 322 1.59 -24.50 0.18
C ILE A 322 1.80 -23.90 -1.22
N SER A 323 1.30 -22.68 -1.46
CA SER A 323 1.44 -22.03 -2.77
C SER A 323 1.33 -20.51 -2.71
N ILE A 324 2.04 -19.83 -3.63
CA ILE A 324 1.90 -18.39 -3.92
C ILE A 324 1.47 -18.21 -5.38
N THR A 325 0.24 -17.75 -5.59
CA THR A 325 -0.33 -17.52 -6.94
C THR A 325 -0.61 -16.04 -7.14
N GLU A 326 -0.08 -15.45 -8.22
CA GLU A 326 -0.44 -14.08 -8.60
C GLU A 326 -1.84 -14.08 -9.23
N LYS A 327 -2.73 -13.18 -8.77
CA LYS A 327 -4.11 -13.01 -9.26
C LYS A 327 -4.26 -11.80 -10.17
N THR A 328 -3.31 -10.87 -10.15
CA THR A 328 -3.23 -9.75 -11.10
C THR A 328 -2.71 -10.20 -12.48
N PRO A 329 -2.85 -9.36 -13.52
CA PRO A 329 -2.17 -9.60 -14.79
C PRO A 329 -0.69 -9.87 -14.56
N ALA A 330 -0.26 -11.06 -14.97
CA ALA A 330 1.06 -11.60 -14.64
C ALA A 330 2.17 -10.58 -14.89
N LEU A 331 3.06 -10.42 -13.90
CA LEU A 331 4.22 -9.51 -13.91
C LEU A 331 3.89 -8.01 -13.91
N GLN A 332 2.73 -7.60 -14.41
CA GLN A 332 2.39 -6.20 -14.65
C GLN A 332 1.59 -5.57 -13.51
N GLY A 333 0.89 -6.37 -12.71
CA GLY A 333 0.01 -5.83 -11.67
C GLY A 333 -1.12 -4.97 -12.26
N VAL A 334 -1.71 -4.12 -11.43
CA VAL A 334 -2.75 -3.17 -11.86
C VAL A 334 -2.36 -1.75 -11.44
N LYS A 335 -2.37 -0.82 -12.39
CA LYS A 335 -2.07 0.60 -12.16
C LYS A 335 -3.33 1.40 -11.84
N GLN A 336 -3.24 2.25 -10.84
CA GLN A 336 -4.28 3.19 -10.43
C GLN A 336 -3.62 4.54 -10.07
N GLY A 337 -3.57 5.45 -11.04
CA GLY A 337 -2.85 6.73 -10.89
C GLY A 337 -1.36 6.51 -10.65
N ASN A 338 -0.81 7.14 -9.60
CA ASN A 338 0.59 7.00 -9.17
C ASN A 338 0.83 5.75 -8.31
N PHE A 339 -0.12 4.82 -8.27
CA PHE A 339 0.00 3.58 -7.52
C PHE A 339 -0.13 2.38 -8.45
N GLN A 340 0.53 1.29 -8.05
CA GLN A 340 0.42 -0.01 -8.68
C GLN A 340 0.25 -1.05 -7.59
N TYR A 341 -0.59 -2.07 -7.83
CA TYR A 341 -0.79 -3.13 -6.87
C TYR A 341 -0.70 -4.52 -7.51
N TYR A 342 -0.34 -5.49 -6.66
CA TYR A 342 -0.25 -6.91 -7.00
C TYR A 342 -1.04 -7.69 -5.98
N ASP A 343 -1.91 -8.59 -6.45
CA ASP A 343 -2.70 -9.46 -5.58
C ASP A 343 -2.09 -10.86 -5.63
N TYR A 344 -1.73 -11.39 -4.47
CA TYR A 344 -1.23 -12.76 -4.31
C TYR A 344 -2.18 -13.57 -3.46
N GLU A 345 -2.58 -14.72 -3.96
CA GLU A 345 -3.23 -15.76 -3.16
C GLU A 345 -2.15 -16.62 -2.52
N LEU A 346 -2.18 -16.65 -1.18
CA LEU A 346 -1.35 -17.49 -0.34
C LEU A 346 -2.21 -18.63 0.18
N VAL A 347 -1.78 -19.86 -0.09
CA VAL A 347 -2.33 -21.06 0.54
C VAL A 347 -1.31 -21.53 1.56
N LEU A 348 -1.73 -21.62 2.82
CA LEU A 348 -0.88 -21.89 3.98
C LEU A 348 -1.52 -22.98 4.85
N GLU A 349 -0.69 -23.67 5.64
CA GLU A 349 -1.12 -24.59 6.68
C GLU A 349 -0.55 -24.09 8.01
N ALA A 350 -1.41 -23.83 8.99
CA ALA A 350 -1.01 -23.43 10.33
C ALA A 350 -1.25 -24.59 11.31
N ALA A 351 -0.25 -24.89 12.14
CA ALA A 351 -0.35 -25.94 13.15
C ALA A 351 -0.19 -25.36 14.56
N SER A 352 -0.76 -26.07 15.53
CA SER A 352 -0.48 -25.80 16.94
C SER A 352 0.86 -26.42 17.31
N VAL A 353 1.74 -25.63 17.92
CA VAL A 353 3.11 -26.01 18.29
C VAL A 353 3.27 -25.86 19.80
N LYS A 354 3.94 -26.81 20.45
CA LYS A 354 4.24 -26.72 21.88
C LYS A 354 5.54 -25.93 22.05
N GLU A 355 5.50 -24.78 22.72
CA GLU A 355 6.73 -24.10 23.11
C GLU A 355 7.22 -24.69 24.43
N GLU A 356 8.40 -25.34 24.39
CA GLU A 356 9.07 -25.83 25.58
C GLU A 356 9.32 -24.69 26.57
N ALA A 357 9.03 -24.95 27.84
CA ALA A 357 9.24 -24.01 28.91
C ALA A 357 10.73 -23.67 29.06
N LYS A 358 11.08 -22.38 29.03
CA LYS A 358 12.38 -21.92 29.53
C LYS A 358 12.25 -21.58 31.01
N ASP A 359 13.17 -22.06 31.84
CA ASP A 359 13.31 -21.72 33.27
C ASP A 359 12.02 -21.85 34.11
N GLY A 360 11.49 -23.06 34.26
CA GLY A 360 10.42 -23.36 35.23
C GLY A 360 9.08 -22.64 34.98
N SER A 361 8.91 -22.00 33.81
CA SER A 361 7.65 -21.44 33.36
C SER A 361 6.71 -22.52 32.81
N GLU A 362 5.40 -22.26 32.74
CA GLU A 362 4.45 -23.20 32.13
C GLU A 362 4.71 -23.32 30.62
N THR A 363 4.61 -24.56 30.10
CA THR A 363 4.66 -24.85 28.65
C THR A 363 3.56 -24.07 27.94
N LYS A 364 3.92 -23.18 27.02
CA LYS A 364 2.95 -22.39 26.25
C LYS A 364 2.63 -23.12 24.95
N VAL A 365 1.36 -23.42 24.72
CA VAL A 365 0.92 -23.93 23.41
C VAL A 365 0.62 -22.74 22.50
N ALA A 366 1.41 -22.58 21.45
CA ALA A 366 1.09 -21.66 20.37
C ALA A 366 0.02 -22.32 19.48
N SER A 367 -1.24 -21.91 19.62
CA SER A 367 -2.32 -22.46 18.79
C SER A 367 -2.19 -22.01 17.33
N ALA A 368 -2.67 -22.84 16.39
CA ALA A 368 -2.73 -22.47 14.97
C ALA A 368 -3.38 -21.08 14.74
N MET A 369 -4.41 -20.75 15.52
CA MET A 369 -5.06 -19.43 15.43
C MET A 369 -4.17 -18.27 15.89
N ASN A 370 -3.31 -18.48 16.89
CA ASN A 370 -2.34 -17.47 17.30
C ASN A 370 -1.29 -17.25 16.21
N THR A 371 -0.87 -18.30 15.52
CA THR A 371 0.03 -18.19 14.35
C THR A 371 -0.61 -17.40 13.21
N ILE A 372 -1.88 -17.67 12.90
CA ILE A 372 -2.63 -16.91 11.88
C ILE A 372 -2.75 -15.43 12.28
N ARG A 373 -3.07 -15.14 13.55
CA ARG A 373 -3.12 -13.76 14.04
C ARG A 373 -1.77 -13.07 13.92
N LYS A 374 -0.69 -13.76 14.27
CA LYS A 374 0.67 -13.25 14.13
C LYS A 374 0.99 -12.93 12.67
N LEU A 375 0.62 -13.80 11.73
CA LEU A 375 0.79 -13.56 10.29
C LEU A 375 0.05 -12.30 9.82
N ILE A 376 -1.22 -12.14 10.20
CA ILE A 376 -1.99 -10.94 9.86
C ILE A 376 -1.32 -9.69 10.43
N ASN A 377 -0.90 -9.74 11.70
CA ASN A 377 -0.22 -8.62 12.34
C ASN A 377 1.10 -8.28 11.65
N THR A 378 1.88 -9.28 11.20
CA THR A 378 3.11 -9.08 10.43
C THR A 378 2.85 -8.34 9.11
N PHE A 379 1.77 -8.67 8.40
CA PHE A 379 1.37 -7.91 7.20
C PHE A 379 0.88 -6.50 7.54
N GLN A 380 0.13 -6.35 8.65
CA GLN A 380 -0.37 -5.05 9.10
C GLN A 380 0.75 -4.11 9.56
N SER A 381 1.80 -4.62 10.22
CA SER A 381 2.94 -3.82 10.69
C SER A 381 3.99 -3.54 9.62
N ALA A 382 3.85 -4.12 8.43
CA ALA A 382 4.83 -3.98 7.34
C ALA A 382 5.04 -2.52 6.88
N TYR A 383 4.10 -1.61 7.15
CA TYR A 383 4.25 -0.17 6.84
C TYR A 383 5.43 0.47 7.58
N GLU A 384 5.86 -0.12 8.70
CA GLU A 384 7.08 0.28 9.41
C GLU A 384 8.32 0.04 8.55
N ASP A 385 8.26 -0.94 7.63
CA ASP A 385 9.28 -1.28 6.63
C ASP A 385 9.02 -0.67 5.25
N ASP A 386 8.20 0.36 5.17
CA ASP A 386 7.90 1.07 3.92
C ASP A 386 7.17 0.18 2.87
N ILE A 387 6.36 -0.79 3.35
CA ILE A 387 5.57 -1.71 2.53
C ILE A 387 4.13 -1.78 3.06
N VAL A 388 3.13 -1.63 2.19
CA VAL A 388 1.72 -1.70 2.58
C VAL A 388 1.07 -2.96 2.01
N TYR A 389 0.47 -3.74 2.91
CA TYR A 389 -0.39 -4.87 2.58
C TYR A 389 -1.86 -4.56 2.88
N VAL A 390 -2.76 -5.11 2.07
CA VAL A 390 -4.19 -5.19 2.36
C VAL A 390 -4.62 -6.64 2.24
N VAL A 391 -5.06 -7.25 3.34
CA VAL A 391 -5.69 -8.58 3.31
C VAL A 391 -7.11 -8.38 2.75
N ARG A 392 -7.38 -8.94 1.57
CA ARG A 392 -8.65 -8.77 0.85
C ARG A 392 -9.68 -9.79 1.28
N ASP A 393 -9.26 -11.06 1.28
CA ASP A 393 -10.10 -12.21 1.56
C ASP A 393 -9.29 -13.22 2.38
N MET A 394 -9.96 -13.93 3.29
CA MET A 394 -9.38 -15.03 4.06
C MET A 394 -10.43 -16.11 4.30
N ALA A 395 -10.10 -17.35 3.91
CA ALA A 395 -10.87 -18.54 4.20
C ALA A 395 -10.03 -19.52 5.04
N MET A 396 -10.66 -20.20 5.98
CA MET A 396 -10.00 -21.14 6.90
C MET A 396 -10.77 -22.46 6.92
N GLU A 397 -10.04 -23.56 6.77
CA GLU A 397 -10.58 -24.92 6.73
C GLU A 397 -9.76 -25.80 7.68
N ARG A 398 -10.38 -26.76 8.36
CA ARG A 398 -9.63 -27.79 9.09
C ARG A 398 -9.02 -28.76 8.09
N VAL A 399 -7.76 -29.13 8.30
CA VAL A 399 -7.08 -30.09 7.42
C VAL A 399 -7.60 -31.51 7.65
N ASP A 400 -7.93 -31.84 8.90
CA ASP A 400 -8.47 -33.15 9.27
C ASP A 400 -9.99 -33.05 9.48
N GLU A 401 -10.76 -33.93 8.82
CA GLU A 401 -12.17 -34.17 9.16
C GLU A 401 -12.20 -34.87 10.51
N ALA A 402 -12.53 -34.15 11.58
CA ALA A 402 -12.83 -34.81 12.84
C ALA A 402 -14.07 -35.68 12.63
N ASN A 403 -13.96 -36.99 12.85
CA ASN A 403 -15.13 -37.83 13.11
C ASN A 403 -15.90 -37.17 14.26
N VAL A 404 -17.13 -36.72 13.98
CA VAL A 404 -17.96 -36.00 14.96
C VAL A 404 -18.22 -36.84 16.22
N GLU A 405 -18.08 -38.16 16.12
CA GLU A 405 -18.19 -39.13 17.21
C GLU A 405 -17.10 -38.97 18.30
N ASP A 406 -15.88 -38.55 17.95
CA ASP A 406 -14.77 -38.40 18.92
C ASP A 406 -14.82 -37.07 19.72
N LEU A 407 -15.75 -36.16 19.38
CA LEU A 407 -15.97 -34.89 20.10
C LEU A 407 -17.00 -35.00 21.24
N ILE A 408 -17.61 -36.17 21.41
CA ILE A 408 -18.50 -36.50 22.53
C ILE A 408 -17.73 -37.42 23.48
N ASP A 409 -16.71 -36.88 24.14
CA ASP A 409 -16.14 -37.56 25.30
C ASP A 409 -17.26 -37.76 26.33
N ALA A 410 -17.44 -39.01 26.78
CA ALA A 410 -18.47 -39.44 27.74
C ALA A 410 -18.43 -38.66 29.06
N GLN A 411 -17.36 -37.90 29.31
CA GLN A 411 -17.19 -37.04 30.48
C GLN A 411 -17.80 -35.63 30.36
N THR A 412 -18.29 -35.22 29.17
CA THR A 412 -19.00 -33.94 28.97
C THR A 412 -20.53 -34.07 29.06
N LYS A 413 -21.04 -35.03 29.83
CA LYS A 413 -22.43 -34.94 30.34
C LYS A 413 -22.53 -33.72 31.24
N ASN A 414 -22.94 -32.60 30.63
CA ASN A 414 -23.30 -31.37 31.32
C ASN A 414 -24.24 -31.74 32.50
N PRO A 415 -23.95 -31.35 33.74
CA PRO A 415 -24.78 -31.73 34.90
C PRO A 415 -26.24 -31.28 34.74
N LEU A 416 -26.52 -30.28 33.90
CA LEU A 416 -27.87 -29.90 33.49
C LEU A 416 -28.61 -30.98 32.68
N ILE A 417 -27.92 -31.73 31.82
CA ILE A 417 -28.52 -32.82 31.02
C ILE A 417 -28.86 -34.02 31.93
N LEU A 418 -28.00 -34.35 32.89
CA LEU A 418 -28.29 -35.35 33.92
C LEU A 418 -29.46 -34.95 34.84
N LEU A 419 -29.60 -33.65 35.13
CA LEU A 419 -30.73 -33.11 35.90
C LEU A 419 -32.04 -33.17 35.10
N ILE A 420 -32.00 -32.87 33.80
CA ILE A 420 -33.15 -32.97 32.89
C ILE A 420 -33.57 -34.43 32.67
N GLU A 421 -32.63 -35.37 32.61
CA GLU A 421 -32.91 -36.82 32.58
C GLU A 421 -33.50 -37.35 33.90
N GLN A 422 -33.08 -36.81 35.06
CA GLN A 422 -33.65 -37.16 36.37
C GLN A 422 -35.05 -36.58 36.59
N PHE A 423 -35.37 -35.43 36.00
CA PHE A 423 -36.70 -34.83 36.00
C PHE A 423 -37.42 -35.17 34.68
N GLN A 424 -37.71 -36.45 34.45
CA GLN A 424 -38.73 -36.85 33.48
C GLN A 424 -40.08 -36.27 33.93
N ILE A 425 -40.40 -35.06 33.48
CA ILE A 425 -41.78 -34.60 33.39
C ILE A 425 -42.42 -35.47 32.31
N LEU A 426 -43.22 -36.44 32.74
CA LEU A 426 -44.08 -37.24 31.88
C LEU A 426 -44.87 -36.32 30.93
N GLY A 427 -44.52 -36.37 29.64
CA GLY A 427 -45.34 -35.81 28.56
C GLY A 427 -44.70 -34.79 27.61
N TYR A 428 -43.40 -34.50 27.70
CA TYR A 428 -42.74 -33.59 26.74
C TYR A 428 -41.87 -34.37 25.74
N GLU A 429 -42.37 -34.57 24.52
CA GLU A 429 -41.55 -35.04 23.39
C GLU A 429 -40.77 -33.86 22.80
N LEU A 430 -39.43 -33.90 22.90
CA LEU A 430 -38.56 -32.98 22.17
C LEU A 430 -38.64 -33.32 20.68
N LYS A 431 -39.26 -32.44 19.89
CA LYS A 431 -39.15 -32.50 18.43
C LYS A 431 -37.77 -32.05 18.00
N GLU A 432 -37.05 -32.95 17.33
CA GLU A 432 -35.85 -32.63 16.56
C GLU A 432 -36.19 -31.52 15.56
N SER A 433 -35.63 -30.34 15.81
CA SER A 433 -35.52 -29.30 14.79
C SER A 433 -34.09 -28.79 14.82
N ASP A 434 -33.52 -28.62 13.63
CA ASP A 434 -32.13 -28.28 13.33
C ASP A 434 -31.62 -26.94 13.93
N ALA A 435 -32.37 -26.33 14.86
CA ALA A 435 -32.01 -25.10 15.54
C ALA A 435 -31.02 -25.30 16.71
N TYR A 436 -30.86 -26.52 17.24
CA TYR A 436 -29.97 -26.77 18.39
C TYR A 436 -28.51 -27.11 18.02
N ILE A 437 -28.22 -27.38 16.75
CA ILE A 437 -26.83 -27.65 16.31
C ILE A 437 -26.03 -26.33 16.21
N LEU A 438 -26.67 -25.24 15.77
CA LEU A 438 -26.02 -23.92 15.63
C LEU A 438 -25.71 -23.22 16.97
N ALA A 439 -26.49 -23.48 18.02
CA ALA A 439 -26.25 -22.93 19.35
C ALA A 439 -25.15 -23.70 20.12
N ALA A 440 -24.89 -24.96 19.78
CA ALA A 440 -23.88 -25.80 20.43
C ALA A 440 -22.45 -25.59 19.88
N THR A 441 -22.30 -24.84 18.79
CA THR A 441 -21.00 -24.55 18.15
C THR A 441 -20.43 -23.18 18.51
N TYR A 442 -21.24 -22.23 18.98
CA TYR A 442 -20.74 -20.95 19.50
C TYR A 442 -20.29 -21.13 20.95
N GLY A 443 -18.98 -21.22 21.17
CA GLY A 443 -18.39 -21.17 22.51
C GLY A 443 -17.84 -22.48 23.06
N ARG A 444 -17.68 -23.54 22.25
CA ARG A 444 -16.85 -24.68 22.69
C ARG A 444 -15.39 -24.23 22.79
N PRO A 445 -14.71 -24.39 23.94
CA PRO A 445 -13.27 -24.23 23.98
C PRO A 445 -12.65 -25.25 23.03
N MET A 446 -11.76 -24.79 22.15
CA MET A 446 -11.00 -25.64 21.24
C MET A 446 -10.02 -26.50 22.06
N ILE A 447 -10.52 -27.59 22.64
CA ILE A 447 -9.70 -28.60 23.32
C ILE A 447 -9.56 -29.76 22.33
N GLY A 448 -8.37 -29.85 21.76
CA GLY A 448 -7.94 -30.88 20.81
C GLY A 448 -6.52 -30.56 20.38
N GLY A 449 -5.57 -31.40 20.79
CA GLY A 449 -4.12 -31.13 20.78
C GLY A 449 -3.46 -31.07 19.41
N GLU A 450 -4.18 -31.40 18.33
CA GLU A 450 -3.70 -31.31 16.95
C GLU A 450 -4.82 -30.70 16.11
N ASN A 451 -4.69 -29.42 15.72
CA ASN A 451 -5.67 -28.76 14.87
C ASN A 451 -4.90 -27.99 13.80
N ARG A 452 -4.58 -28.69 12.71
CA ARG A 452 -4.01 -28.07 11.51
C ARG A 452 -5.13 -27.33 10.78
N ILE A 453 -4.86 -26.08 10.42
CA ILE A 453 -5.79 -25.19 9.73
C ILE A 453 -5.18 -24.81 8.40
N LYS A 454 -5.86 -25.14 7.30
CA LYS A 454 -5.54 -24.61 5.99
C LYS A 454 -6.12 -23.21 5.89
N VAL A 455 -5.28 -22.27 5.46
CA VAL A 455 -5.67 -20.87 5.26
C VAL A 455 -5.44 -20.51 3.81
N THR A 456 -6.49 -20.02 3.16
CA THR A 456 -6.39 -19.42 1.83
C THR A 456 -6.65 -17.93 1.99
N MET A 457 -5.66 -17.08 1.67
CA MET A 457 -5.81 -15.64 1.80
C MET A 457 -5.32 -14.90 0.57
N THR A 458 -5.99 -13.80 0.22
CA THR A 458 -5.52 -12.88 -0.80
C THR A 458 -4.90 -11.66 -0.14
N VAL A 459 -3.62 -11.43 -0.40
CA VAL A 459 -2.88 -10.26 0.07
C VAL A 459 -2.57 -9.34 -1.11
N ARG A 460 -2.90 -8.06 -0.96
CA ARG A 460 -2.58 -7.01 -1.92
C ARG A 460 -1.36 -6.24 -1.45
N MET A 461 -0.34 -6.16 -2.27
CA MET A 461 0.82 -5.29 -2.06
C MET A 461 0.64 -4.00 -2.86
N ILE A 462 0.81 -2.84 -2.23
CA ILE A 462 0.61 -1.52 -2.88
C ILE A 462 1.91 -0.74 -2.97
N PHE A 463 2.17 -0.19 -4.16
CA PHE A 463 3.41 0.48 -4.55
C PHE A 463 3.12 1.89 -5.03
N HIS A 464 3.88 2.88 -4.54
CA HIS A 464 3.91 4.21 -5.13
C HIS A 464 4.90 4.24 -6.30
N THR A 465 4.39 4.48 -7.51
CA THR A 465 5.15 4.48 -8.76
C THR A 465 5.46 5.88 -9.28
N GLY A 466 5.05 6.95 -8.58
CA GLY A 466 5.28 8.33 -9.02
C GLY A 466 6.75 8.72 -9.17
N ASN A 467 7.65 8.04 -8.45
CA ASN A 467 9.10 8.26 -8.52
C ASN A 467 9.83 7.24 -9.42
N GLN A 468 9.11 6.32 -10.08
CA GLN A 468 9.74 5.33 -10.94
C GLN A 468 10.12 5.94 -12.29
N LEU A 469 11.37 5.73 -12.68
CA LEU A 469 11.93 6.12 -13.97
C LEU A 469 11.75 5.00 -14.98
N GLN A 470 11.62 5.36 -16.25
CA GLN A 470 11.50 4.40 -17.34
C GLN A 470 12.80 4.33 -18.13
N ARG A 471 13.27 3.11 -18.38
CA ARG A 471 14.31 2.86 -19.38
C ARG A 471 13.71 2.92 -20.77
N ILE A 472 14.47 3.40 -21.74
CA ILE A 472 14.04 3.56 -23.12
C ILE A 472 14.31 2.27 -23.88
N GLU A 473 13.30 1.74 -24.57
CA GLU A 473 13.54 0.69 -25.58
C GLU A 473 14.37 1.30 -26.72
N GLN A 474 15.58 0.78 -26.94
CA GLN A 474 16.32 1.10 -28.16
C GLN A 474 15.54 0.53 -29.34
N LYS A 475 15.02 1.43 -30.18
CA LYS A 475 14.55 1.05 -31.52
C LYS A 475 15.80 0.79 -32.36
N ASN A 476 15.96 -0.46 -32.81
CA ASN A 476 16.94 -0.83 -33.82
C ASN A 476 16.69 -0.07 -35.13
#